data_AF-B1V2W9-F1
#
_entry.id   AF-B1V2W9-F1
#
_cell.length_a   1.000
_cell.length_b   1.000
_cell.length_c   1.000
_cell.angle_alpha   90.00
_cell.angle_beta   90.00
_cell.angle_gamma   90.00
#
_symmetry.space_group_name_H-M   'P 1'
#
loop_
_entity.id
_entity.type
_entity.pdbx_description
1 polymer ?
#
loop_
_entity_poly.entity_id
_entity_poly.type
_entity_poly.pdbx_seq_one_letter_code
_entity_poly.pdbx_strand_id
1 'polypeptide(L)' 'MGDENKKIRLRLNSPKDIRKTLAKITNMIVNNEIDSKKANTIIYSCNSILNSIRADELEKKIQELESYINDDK' A
#
# COMPACT_ATOMS: atom_id res chain seq x y z
N MET A 1 -10.56 33.84 5.94
CA MET A 1 -9.40 33.32 5.17
C MET A 1 -9.12 31.91 5.68
N GLY A 2 -9.64 30.87 5.01
CA GLY A 2 -9.61 29.50 5.52
C GLY A 2 -8.70 28.59 4.69
N ASP A 3 -7.62 28.12 5.33
CA ASP A 3 -6.94 26.83 5.09
C ASP A 3 -6.46 26.54 3.65
N GLU A 4 -5.66 27.45 3.07
CA GLU A 4 -4.82 27.13 1.91
C GLU A 4 -3.66 26.21 2.35
N ASN A 5 -3.59 24.99 1.80
CA ASN A 5 -2.53 23.97 1.96
C ASN A 5 -2.60 22.93 3.11
N LYS A 6 -3.77 22.33 3.38
CA LYS A 6 -3.74 20.97 3.99
C LYS A 6 -3.27 19.94 2.96
N LYS A 7 -1.95 19.73 2.88
CA LYS A 7 -1.33 18.64 2.12
C LYS A 7 -1.91 17.30 2.60
N ILE A 8 -2.55 16.57 1.70
CA ILE A 8 -3.06 15.23 2.00
C ILE A 8 -1.86 14.30 2.23
N ARG A 9 -1.69 13.84 3.46
CA ARG A 9 -0.65 12.86 3.83
C ARG A 9 -1.29 11.49 3.97
N LEU A 10 -1.01 10.60 3.01
CA LEU A 10 -1.45 9.21 3.04
C LEU A 10 -0.52 8.40 3.96
N ARG A 11 -1.08 7.49 4.74
CA ARG A 11 -0.30 6.55 5.56
C ARG A 11 -0.18 5.23 4.80
N LEU A 12 1.04 4.87 4.42
CA LEU A 12 1.34 3.72 3.56
C LEU A 12 2.36 2.77 4.21
N ASN A 13 2.48 2.79 5.54
CA ASN A 13 3.54 2.10 6.28
C ASN A 13 3.28 0.61 6.51
N SER A 14 2.04 0.16 6.35
CA SER A 14 1.65 -1.23 6.57
C SER A 14 0.54 -1.65 5.61
N PRO A 15 0.38 -2.96 5.33
CA PRO A 15 -0.73 -3.44 4.51
C PRO A 15 -2.10 -3.00 5.05
N LYS A 16 -2.24 -2.90 6.38
CA LYS A 16 -3.46 -2.43 7.04
C LYS A 16 -3.73 -0.95 6.75
N ASP A 17 -2.71 -0.10 6.82
CA ASP A 17 -2.85 1.33 6.54
C ASP A 17 -3.13 1.60 5.05
N ILE A 18 -2.52 0.82 4.17
CA ILE A 18 -2.76 0.91 2.72
C ILE A 18 -4.20 0.51 2.40
N ARG A 19 -4.73 -0.58 2.98
CA ARG A 19 -6.14 -0.97 2.82
C ARG A 19 -7.11 0.12 3.30
N LYS A 20 -6.81 0.76 4.43
CA LYS A 20 -7.62 1.90 4.92
C LYS A 20 -7.55 3.09 3.98
N THR A 21 -6.38 3.37 3.42
CA THR A 21 -6.18 4.44 2.44
C THR A 21 -6.99 4.16 1.17
N LEU A 22 -6.92 2.94 0.63
CA LEU A 22 -7.71 2.53 -0.53
C LEU A 22 -9.22 2.68 -0.28
N ALA A 23 -9.72 2.21 0.87
CA ALA A 23 -11.13 2.38 1.23
C ALA A 23 -11.55 3.86 1.27
N LYS A 24 -10.70 4.74 1.81
CA LYS A 24 -10.94 6.19 1.80
C LYS A 24 -11.00 6.74 0.38
N ILE A 25 -10.03 6.38 -0.47
CA ILE A 25 -9.99 6.84 -1.87
C ILE A 25 -11.22 6.35 -2.64
N THR A 26 -11.66 5.10 -2.44
CA THR A 26 -12.88 4.57 -3.05
C THR A 26 -14.10 5.40 -2.66
N ASN A 27 -14.27 5.73 -1.38
CA ASN A 27 -15.38 6.58 -0.93
C ASN A 27 -15.30 7.99 -1.55
N MET A 28 -14.10 8.57 -1.63
CA MET A 28 -13.91 9.87 -2.27
C MET A 28 -14.26 9.83 -3.76
N ILE A 29 -13.99 8.73 -4.47
CA ILE A 29 -14.40 8.56 -5.88
C ILE A 29 -15.93 8.54 -5.99
N VAL A 30 -16.59 7.71 -5.18
CA VAL A 30 -18.06 7.56 -5.22
C VAL A 30 -18.78 8.87 -4.88
N ASN A 31 -18.20 9.67 -3.99
CA ASN A 31 -18.72 10.99 -3.60
C ASN A 31 -18.31 12.13 -4.55
N ASN A 32 -17.57 11.85 -5.64
CA ASN A 32 -17.01 12.85 -6.55
C ASN A 32 -16.08 13.89 -5.89
N GLU A 33 -15.45 13.53 -4.76
CA GLU A 33 -14.50 14.36 -4.02
C GLU A 33 -13.08 14.30 -4.60
N ILE A 34 -12.80 13.31 -5.46
CA ILE A 34 -11.52 13.14 -6.15
C ILE A 34 -11.76 12.78 -7.61
N ASP A 35 -10.94 13.37 -8.49
CA ASP A 35 -10.92 12.99 -9.89
C ASP A 35 -10.41 11.55 -10.07
N SER A 36 -11.07 10.81 -10.97
CA SER A 36 -10.78 9.41 -11.26
C SER A 36 -9.32 9.17 -11.67
N LYS A 37 -8.70 10.08 -12.43
CA LYS A 37 -7.30 9.94 -12.86
C LYS A 37 -6.35 10.06 -11.67
N LYS A 38 -6.59 11.03 -10.78
CA LYS A 38 -5.81 11.17 -9.53
C LYS A 38 -5.97 9.96 -8.63
N ALA A 39 -7.19 9.46 -8.48
CA ALA A 39 -7.48 8.31 -7.64
C ALA A 39 -6.80 7.03 -8.18
N ASN A 40 -6.85 6.79 -9.49
CA ASN A 40 -6.18 5.67 -10.13
C ASN A 40 -4.67 5.68 -9.91
N THR A 41 -4.02 6.85 -9.99
CA THR A 41 -2.59 6.97 -9.67
C THR A 41 -2.30 6.57 -8.22
N ILE A 42 -3.15 6.97 -7.26
CA ILE A 42 -2.98 6.62 -5.84
C ILE A 42 -3.18 5.12 -5.64
N ILE A 43 -4.21 4.53 -6.26
CA ILE A 43 -4.49 3.09 -6.19
C ILE A 43 -3.32 2.29 -6.75
N TYR A 44 -2.76 2.71 -7.89
CA TYR A 44 -1.58 2.08 -8.49
C TYR A 44 -0.40 2.07 -7.52
N SER A 45 -0.03 3.23 -6.96
CA SER A 45 1.04 3.33 -5.96
C SER A 45 0.80 2.43 -4.75
N CYS A 46 -0.44 2.37 -4.24
CA CYS A 46 -0.80 1.49 -3.14
C CYS A 46 -0.60 0.01 -3.47
N ASN A 47 -1.00 -0.40 -4.68
CA ASN A 47 -0.84 -1.78 -5.15
C ASN A 47 0.64 -2.13 -5.33
N SER A 48 1.46 -1.23 -5.88
CA SER A 48 2.92 -1.43 -5.98
C SER A 48 3.57 -1.63 -4.61
N ILE A 49 3.19 -0.83 -3.61
CA ILE A 49 3.72 -0.98 -2.25
C ILE A 49 3.27 -2.30 -1.62
N LEU A 50 2.00 -2.69 -1.76
CA LEU A 50 1.50 -3.98 -1.26
C LEU A 50 2.24 -5.17 -1.88
N ASN A 51 2.51 -5.10 -3.19
CA ASN A 51 3.28 -6.12 -3.89
C ASN A 51 4.72 -6.19 -3.39
N SER A 52 5.36 -5.04 -3.14
CA SER A 52 6.70 -5.00 -2.54
C SER A 52 6.71 -5.66 -1.15
N ILE A 53 5.79 -5.29 -0.26
CA ILE A 53 5.69 -5.89 1.08
C ILE A 53 5.51 -7.40 1.00
N ARG A 54 4.63 -7.86 0.09
CA ARG A 54 4.40 -9.30 -0.13
C ARG A 54 5.65 -10.00 -0.65
N ALA A 55 6.40 -9.39 -1.55
CA ALA A 55 7.65 -9.95 -2.07
C ALA A 55 8.67 -10.11 -0.94
N ASP A 56 8.87 -9.07 -0.13
CA ASP A 56 9.79 -9.10 1.02
C ASP A 56 9.41 -10.20 2.04
N GLU A 57 8.11 -10.36 2.32
CA GLU A 57 7.61 -11.42 3.22
C GLU A 57 7.83 -12.83 2.66
N LEU A 58 7.66 -13.02 1.35
CA LEU A 58 7.90 -14.30 0.69
C LEU A 58 9.39 -14.63 0.62
N GLU A 59 10.24 -13.64 0.33
CA GLU A 59 11.68 -13.80 0.30
C GLU A 59 12.23 -14.25 1.67
N LYS A 60 11.74 -13.66 2.77
CA LYS A 60 12.10 -14.12 4.12
C LYS A 60 11.73 -15.57 4.37
N LYS A 61 10.53 -15.99 3.97
CA LYS A 61 10.09 -17.39 4.11
C LYS A 61 10.93 -18.33 3.26
N ILE A 62 11.33 -17.92 2.06
CA ILE A 62 12.23 -18.69 1.21
C ILE A 62 13.58 -18.85 1.91
N GLN A 63 14.17 -17.79 2.44
CA GLN A 63 15.44 -17.83 3.18
C GLN A 63 15.36 -18.74 4.41
N GLU A 64 14.27 -18.67 5.18
CA GLU A 64 14.03 -19.57 6.32
C GLU A 64 13.98 -21.04 5.88
N LEU A 65 13.26 -21.35 4.80
CA LEU A 65 13.17 -22.69 4.24
C LEU A 65 14.51 -23.19 3.69
N GLU A 66 15.27 -22.34 3.00
CA GLU A 66 16.60 -22.65 2.49
C GLU A 66 17.59 -22.94 3.63
N SER A 67 17.49 -22.23 4.76
CA SER A 67 18.27 -22.53 5.96
C SER A 67 18.01 -23.94 6.46
N TYR A 68 16.73 -24.33 6.62
CA TYR A 68 16.38 -25.68 7.09
C TYR A 68 16.90 -26.78 6.16
N ILE A 69 16.84 -26.58 4.84
CA ILE A 69 17.34 -27.56 3.86
C ILE A 69 18.86 -27.67 3.91
N ASN A 70 19.57 -26.56 4.16
CA ASN A 70 21.03 -26.54 4.19
C ASN A 70 21.60 -27.02 5.53
N ASP A 71 20.89 -26.81 6.64
CA ASP A 71 21.29 -27.30 7.96
C ASP A 71 21.08 -28.83 8.11
N ASP A 72 20.21 -29.44 7.30
CA ASP A 72 19.98 -30.89 7.23
C ASP A 72 21.02 -31.64 6.34
N LYS A 73 22.02 -30.95 5.79
CA LYS A 73 23.14 -31.54 5.01
C LYS A 73 24.45 -31.56 5.79
#